data_AF-A0A8T4I3V2-F1
#
_entry.id   AF-A0A8T4I3V2-F1
#
_cell.length_a   1.000
_cell.length_b   1.000
_cell.length_c   1.000
_cell.angle_alpha   90.00
_cell.angle_beta   90.00
_cell.angle_gamma   90.00
#
_symmetry.space_group_name_H-M   'P 1'
#
loop_
_entity.id
_entity.type
_entity.pdbx_description
1 polymer ?
#
loop_
_entity_poly.entity_id
_entity_poly.type
_entity_poly.pdbx_seq_one_letter_code
_entity_poly.pdbx_strand_id
1 'polypeptide(L)' 'FISRNRLTGYKTFPQAVGRWAMDSGGFTELKDHGRWRTTAPESVADVRRITAGVGAPDFVAPQDWMCEPWVIYGR' A
#
# COMPACT_ATOMS: atom_id res chain seq x y z
N PHE A 1 -2.37 3.32 -9.91
CA PHE A 1 -1.98 2.95 -8.54
C PHE A 1 -2.20 1.45 -8.33
N ILE A 2 -1.28 0.79 -7.64
CA ILE A 2 -1.37 -0.64 -7.26
C ILE A 2 -1.18 -0.72 -5.75
N SER A 3 -2.04 -1.46 -5.07
CA SER A 3 -2.02 -1.50 -3.61
C SER A 3 -0.85 -2.29 -3.03
N ARG A 4 -0.21 -1.71 -2.00
CA ARG A 4 0.77 -2.40 -1.16
C ARG A 4 0.20 -3.69 -0.60
N ASN A 5 -1.04 -3.69 -0.10
CA ASN A 5 -1.71 -4.86 0.48
C ASN A 5 -1.83 -6.03 -0.52
N ARG A 6 -1.99 -5.72 -1.81
CA ARG A 6 -2.03 -6.75 -2.86
C ARG A 6 -0.63 -7.32 -3.11
N LEU A 7 0.36 -6.45 -3.24
CA LEU A 7 1.73 -6.85 -3.57
C LEU A 7 2.44 -7.54 -2.40
N THR A 8 2.08 -7.25 -1.15
CA THR A 8 2.66 -7.91 0.02
C THR A 8 2.42 -9.42 0.01
N GLY A 9 1.27 -9.88 -0.51
CA GLY A 9 0.96 -11.30 -0.65
C GLY A 9 1.73 -12.02 -1.76
N TYR A 10 2.50 -11.32 -2.60
CA TYR A 10 3.18 -11.93 -3.73
C TYR A 10 4.53 -12.53 -3.30
N LYS A 11 4.74 -13.80 -3.68
CA LYS A 11 6.04 -14.49 -3.54
C LYS A 11 7.02 -14.06 -4.62
N THR A 12 6.52 -13.91 -5.86
CA THR A 12 7.29 -13.46 -7.02
C THR A 12 6.63 -12.21 -7.57
N PHE A 13 7.44 -11.19 -7.84
CA PHE A 13 6.94 -9.91 -8.33
C PHE A 13 6.95 -9.86 -9.86
N PRO A 14 5.90 -9.32 -10.51
CA PRO A 14 5.98 -8.94 -11.90
C PRO A 14 6.94 -7.75 -12.06
N GLN A 15 7.68 -7.70 -13.16
CA GLN A 15 8.45 -6.50 -13.51
C GLN A 15 7.51 -5.43 -14.05
N ALA A 16 7.72 -4.18 -13.65
CA ALA A 16 7.01 -3.04 -14.22
C ALA A 16 7.42 -2.86 -15.68
N VAL A 17 6.43 -2.87 -16.59
CA VAL A 17 6.62 -2.64 -18.03
C VAL A 17 6.35 -1.18 -18.43
N GLY A 18 6.02 -0.33 -17.46
CA GLY A 18 5.69 1.08 -17.67
C GLY A 18 5.58 1.82 -16.34
N ARG A 19 5.19 3.10 -16.43
CA ARG A 19 4.98 3.98 -15.28
C ARG A 19 3.95 3.39 -14.33
N TRP A 20 4.27 3.42 -13.05
CA TRP A 20 3.37 2.91 -12.03
C TRP A 20 3.56 3.67 -10.72
N ALA A 21 2.54 3.56 -9.86
CA ALA A 21 2.54 4.15 -8.53
C ALA A 21 1.93 3.17 -7.54
N MET A 22 2.38 3.21 -6.29
CA MET A 22 1.90 2.34 -5.21
C MET A 22 0.99 3.12 -4.26
N ASP A 23 -0.18 2.58 -3.94
CA ASP A 23 -0.99 3.06 -2.81
C ASP A 23 -0.69 2.27 -1.54
N SER A 24 -0.90 2.88 -0.37
CA SER A 24 -0.56 2.31 0.94
C SER A 24 -1.53 1.22 1.40
N GLY A 25 -2.70 1.09 0.74
CA GLY A 25 -3.83 0.26 1.18
C GLY A 25 -4.72 0.92 2.25
N GLY A 26 -4.56 2.22 2.52
CA GLY A 26 -5.22 2.91 3.63
C GLY A 26 -6.74 2.90 3.60
N PHE A 27 -7.35 3.01 2.41
CA PHE A 27 -8.79 2.86 2.27
C PHE A 27 -9.26 1.49 2.79
N THR A 28 -8.59 0.40 2.41
CA THR A 28 -8.94 -0.95 2.88
C THR A 28 -8.67 -1.11 4.37
N GLU A 29 -7.49 -0.71 4.85
CA GLU A 29 -7.14 -0.88 6.27
C GLU A 29 -8.08 -0.09 7.19
N LEU A 30 -8.34 1.17 6.87
CA LEU A 30 -9.16 2.03 7.72
C LEU A 30 -10.64 1.72 7.58
N LYS A 31 -11.14 1.44 6.36
CA LYS A 31 -12.56 1.10 6.16
C LYS A 31 -12.92 -0.27 6.74
N ASP A 32 -12.12 -1.29 6.44
CA ASP A 32 -12.50 -2.67 6.75
C ASP A 32 -12.03 -3.09 8.15
N HIS A 33 -11.05 -2.40 8.73
CA HIS A 33 -10.46 -2.76 10.02
C HIS A 33 -10.45 -1.62 11.05
N GLY A 34 -10.81 -0.39 10.67
CA GLY A 34 -10.82 0.77 11.57
C GLY A 34 -9.45 1.21 12.06
N ARG A 35 -8.38 0.59 11.56
CA ARG A 35 -6.99 0.85 11.98
C ARG A 35 -5.99 0.31 10.97
N TRP A 36 -4.78 0.84 11.01
CA TRP A 36 -3.63 0.19 10.40
C TRP A 36 -3.25 -1.09 11.15
N ARG A 37 -3.19 -2.23 10.47
CA ARG A 37 -2.66 -3.49 11.04
C ARG A 37 -1.16 -3.66 10.82
N THR A 38 -0.59 -2.90 9.88
CA THR A 38 0.85 -2.82 9.62
C THR A 38 1.43 -1.61 10.33
N THR A 39 2.55 -1.76 11.01
CA THR A 39 3.31 -0.64 11.58
C THR A 39 4.05 0.15 10.50
N ALA A 40 4.45 1.40 10.79
CA ALA A 40 5.21 2.21 9.84
C ALA A 40 6.54 1.55 9.40
N PRO A 41 7.36 0.95 10.29
CA PRO A 41 8.57 0.23 9.87
C PRO A 41 8.29 -0.97 8.96
N GLU A 42 7.24 -1.74 9.24
CA GLU A 42 6.82 -2.85 8.38
C GLU A 42 6.35 -2.34 7.01
N SER A 43 5.60 -1.24 6.97
CA SER A 43 5.17 -0.61 5.71
C SER A 43 6.38 -0.17 4.87
N VAL A 44 7.42 0.41 5.49
CA VAL A 44 8.67 0.78 4.80
C VAL A 44 9.42 -0.47 4.29
N ALA A 45 9.48 -1.54 5.09
CA ALA A 45 10.11 -2.79 4.69
C ALA A 45 9.39 -3.42 3.48
N ASP A 46 8.06 -3.40 3.47
CA ASP A 46 7.25 -3.85 2.35
C ASP A 46 7.53 -3.04 1.09
N VAL A 47 7.50 -1.71 1.19
CA VAL A 47 7.80 -0.82 0.06
C VAL A 47 9.16 -1.16 -0.52
N ARG A 48 10.22 -1.27 0.31
CA ARG A 48 11.57 -1.62 -0.16
C ARG A 48 11.61 -2.98 -0.87
N ARG A 49 10.99 -4.00 -0.27
CA ARG A 49 10.94 -5.35 -0.85
C ARG A 49 10.23 -5.36 -2.20
N ILE A 50 9.09 -4.67 -2.28
CA ILE A 50 8.28 -4.60 -3.50
C ILE A 50 9.00 -3.81 -4.58
N THR A 51 9.57 -2.64 -4.28
CA THR A 51 10.27 -1.83 -5.29
C THR A 51 11.55 -2.49 -5.79
N ALA A 52 12.25 -3.25 -4.95
CA ALA A 52 13.40 -4.06 -5.38
C ALA A 52 12.99 -5.19 -6.35
N GLY A 53 11.76 -5.71 -6.21
CA GLY A 53 11.26 -6.79 -7.04
C GLY A 53 10.47 -6.35 -8.28
N VAL A 54 9.73 -5.24 -8.23
CA VAL A 54 8.88 -4.75 -9.33
C VAL A 54 9.60 -3.72 -10.21
N GLY A 55 10.55 -2.97 -9.63
CA GLY A 55 11.14 -1.76 -10.23
C GLY A 55 10.70 -0.49 -9.48
N ALA A 56 11.36 0.64 -9.72
CA ALA A 56 11.04 1.90 -9.04
C ALA A 56 9.69 2.48 -9.53
N PRO A 57 8.76 2.86 -8.63
CA PRO A 57 7.55 3.59 -9.00
C PRO A 57 7.82 5.09 -9.17
N ASP A 58 6.94 5.78 -9.90
CA ASP A 58 6.94 7.24 -9.98
C ASP A 58 6.51 7.88 -8.64
N PHE A 59 5.73 7.15 -7.85
CA PHE A 59 5.20 7.61 -6.58
C PHE A 59 4.80 6.45 -5.65
N VAL A 60 4.97 6.67 -4.34
CA VAL A 60 4.50 5.78 -3.28
C VAL A 60 3.69 6.62 -2.29
N ALA A 61 2.42 6.25 -2.10
CA ALA A 61 1.59 6.90 -1.09
C ALA A 61 2.09 6.54 0.32
N PRO A 62 2.14 7.50 1.25
CA PRO A 62 2.53 7.25 2.64
C PRO A 62 1.46 6.46 3.41
N GLN A 63 1.82 5.98 4.60
CA GLN A 63 0.87 5.46 5.58
C GLN A 63 0.23 6.62 6.36
N ASP A 64 -0.71 7.31 5.72
CA ASP A 64 -1.45 8.43 6.28
C ASP A 64 -2.78 7.98 6.92
N TRP A 65 -3.63 8.93 7.31
CA TRP A 65 -4.96 8.64 7.81
C TRP A 65 -5.99 9.30 6.89
N MET A 66 -6.97 8.52 6.44
CA MET A 66 -8.04 9.01 5.58
C MET A 66 -8.96 9.94 6.37
N CYS A 67 -9.58 10.91 5.69
CA CYS A 67 -10.46 11.90 6.33
C CYS A 67 -11.94 11.64 6.02
N GLU A 68 -12.22 10.77 5.05
CA GLU A 68 -13.55 10.47 4.55
C GLU A 68 -14.37 9.73 5.62
N PRO A 69 -15.56 10.25 6.02
CA PRO A 69 -16.40 9.60 7.03
C PRO A 69 -16.75 8.14 6.71
N TRP A 70 -16.98 7.82 5.43
CA TRP A 70 -17.28 6.44 4.99
C TRP A 70 -16.06 5.50 5.09
N VAL A 71 -14.86 6.06 5.21
CA VAL A 71 -13.63 5.28 5.45
C VAL A 71 -13.36 5.16 6.94
N ILE A 72 -13.36 6.25 7.70
CA ILE A 72 -13.01 6.19 9.13
C ILE A 72 -14.14 5.65 10.03
N TYR A 73 -15.39 5.67 9.56
CA TYR A 73 -16.53 5.08 10.28
C TYR A 73 -17.06 3.79 9.64
N GLY A 74 -16.49 3.34 8.51
CA GLY A 74 -16.84 2.08 7.85
C GLY A 74 -18.29 1.99 7.34
N ARG A 75 -18.89 3.11 6.92
CA ARG A 75 -20.30 3.20 6.50
C ARG A 75 -20.45 3.59 5.04
#